data_AF-A0A351I4U5-F1
#
_entry.id   AF-A0A351I4U5-F1
#
_cell.length_a   1.000
_cell.length_b   1.000
_cell.length_c   1.000
_cell.angle_alpha   90.00
_cell.angle_beta   90.00
_cell.angle_gamma   90.00
#
_symmetry.space_group_name_H-M   'P 1'
#
loop_
_entity.id
_entity.type
_entity.pdbx_description
1 polymer ?
#
loop_
_entity_poly.entity_id
_entity_poly.type
_entity_poly.pdbx_seq_one_letter_code
_entity_poly.pdbx_strand_id
1 'polypeptide(L)'
;MLNHSSCGVYFNDIPILQIMLIARFLFVSPIAYASATDSSLQASYNFDEGSGTTAADSSGNSNSGTLNGVTWTTGKSGSALSFSGTGSYVSLSKVLPAMSEFTAAAWVKVSSLTSNPGILTTGGYNGTGFRTWIASDGAIYALMAGNGSYDIMSTVAGVVQTGAFCHITVAGKSGQYMRIYVNGVLVREKTTTQTIGAPTSVGYIGSAWNTNSGLMNGVIDDVRFYTRALAGNEIYSLSGKTSDAIAPTGSITINNNAAATDSAKVTLSLSATDNEVGVAGFYISENLTAPIEGLRGWDIQRDHQRRQRERNGR
;
A
#
# COMPACT_ATOMS: atom_id res chain seq x y z
N MET A 1 16.61 -4.60 -4.66
CA MET A 1 17.88 -4.40 -5.40
C MET A 1 17.60 -3.55 -6.62
N LEU A 2 17.73 -2.23 -6.49
CA LEU A 2 17.79 -1.33 -7.65
C LEU A 2 19.23 -0.85 -7.73
N ASN A 3 19.98 -1.48 -8.62
CA ASN A 3 21.34 -1.11 -8.96
C ASN A 3 21.23 0.04 -9.98
N HIS A 4 21.44 1.28 -9.53
CA HIS A 4 21.59 2.41 -10.44
C HIS A 4 23.03 2.92 -10.37
N SER A 5 23.73 2.72 -11.48
CA SER A 5 25.13 3.04 -11.70
C SER A 5 25.38 4.56 -11.62
N SER A 6 26.21 4.95 -10.64
CA SER A 6 27.28 5.95 -10.72
C SER A 6 27.06 7.18 -11.62
N CYS A 7 26.70 8.32 -10.99
CA CYS A 7 27.07 9.64 -11.49
C CYS A 7 28.27 10.13 -10.66
N GLY A 8 29.46 10.14 -11.26
CA GLY A 8 30.69 10.56 -10.58
C GLY A 8 30.69 12.07 -10.32
N VAL A 9 30.90 12.45 -9.05
CA VAL A 9 31.17 13.83 -8.66
C VAL A 9 32.69 13.99 -8.60
N TYR A 10 33.26 14.84 -9.46
CA TYR A 10 34.67 15.25 -9.38
C TYR A 10 34.74 16.55 -8.57
N PHE A 11 35.47 16.53 -7.46
CA PHE A 11 35.92 17.75 -6.78
C PHE A 11 37.41 17.94 -7.07
N ASN A 12 37.74 18.84 -7.98
CA ASN A 12 39.12 19.32 -8.10
C ASN A 12 39.35 20.43 -7.07
N ASP A 13 40.43 20.26 -6.30
CA ASP A 13 41.14 21.24 -5.47
C ASP A 13 40.41 21.85 -4.26
N ILE A 14 40.27 21.07 -3.17
CA ILE A 14 40.15 21.62 -1.79
C ILE A 14 40.96 20.74 -0.83
N PRO A 15 41.86 21.29 0.02
CA PRO A 15 42.63 20.50 0.98
C PRO A 15 41.70 19.95 2.09
N ILE A 16 41.74 18.62 2.26
CA ILE A 16 41.24 17.78 3.37
C ILE A 16 40.18 18.46 4.26
N LEU A 17 38.92 18.43 3.81
CA LEU A 17 37.77 18.80 4.63
C LEU A 17 37.23 17.55 5.31
N GLN A 18 37.29 17.51 6.64
CA GLN A 18 36.68 16.47 7.45
C GLN A 18 35.15 16.61 7.34
N ILE A 19 34.52 15.81 6.47
CA ILE A 19 33.08 15.84 6.24
C ILE A 19 32.37 15.14 7.41
N MET A 20 31.90 15.91 8.41
CA MET A 20 30.87 15.43 9.34
C MET A 20 29.50 15.60 8.68
N LEU A 21 28.80 14.50 8.41
CA LEU A 21 27.41 14.54 7.95
C LEU A 21 26.43 14.31 9.10
N ILE A 22 25.54 15.28 9.33
CA ILE A 22 24.40 15.14 10.23
C ILE A 22 23.18 14.78 9.37
N ALA A 23 22.70 13.53 9.44
CA ALA A 23 21.43 13.16 8.83
C ALA A 23 20.28 13.53 9.77
N ARG A 24 19.29 14.30 9.28
CA ARG A 24 18.03 14.54 9.99
C ARG A 24 16.84 14.20 9.09
N PHE A 25 15.87 13.51 9.68
CA PHE A 25 14.61 13.14 9.05
C PHE A 25 13.56 14.20 9.40
N LEU A 26 12.87 14.72 8.39
CA LEU A 26 11.82 15.72 8.54
C LEU A 26 10.45 15.09 8.30
N PHE A 27 9.50 15.53 9.12
CA PHE A 27 8.13 15.05 9.16
C PHE A 27 7.21 16.08 8.51
N VAL A 28 6.27 15.60 7.71
CA VAL A 28 5.16 16.40 7.19
C VAL A 28 3.89 15.86 7.82
N SER A 29 3.22 16.68 8.63
CA SER A 29 1.81 16.40 8.97
C SER A 29 0.99 16.48 7.69
N PRO A 30 0.08 15.53 7.41
CA PRO A 30 -0.69 15.59 6.18
C PRO A 30 -1.55 16.87 6.19
N ILE A 31 -1.26 17.76 5.23
CA ILE A 31 -2.21 18.80 4.83
C ILE A 31 -3.45 18.06 4.32
N ALA A 32 -4.61 18.36 4.90
CA ALA A 32 -5.88 17.88 4.38
C ALA A 32 -6.07 18.43 2.97
N TYR A 33 -5.75 17.62 1.96
CA TYR A 33 -6.13 17.92 0.59
C TYR A 33 -7.65 17.81 0.51
N ALA A 34 -8.29 18.88 0.04
CA ALA A 34 -9.68 18.80 -0.41
C ALA A 34 -9.74 17.69 -1.47
N SER A 35 -10.52 16.66 -1.20
CA SER A 35 -10.57 15.41 -1.98
C SER A 35 -11.01 15.71 -3.40
N ALA A 36 -10.06 15.87 -4.33
CA ALA A 36 -10.33 15.55 -5.72
C ALA A 36 -10.80 14.09 -5.77
N THR A 37 -11.85 13.79 -6.53
CA THR A 37 -12.29 12.41 -6.74
C THR A 37 -11.12 11.61 -7.30
N ASP A 38 -10.61 10.66 -6.53
CA ASP A 38 -9.54 9.77 -6.98
C ASP A 38 -10.08 8.89 -8.10
N SER A 39 -9.72 9.22 -9.35
CA SER A 39 -10.19 8.50 -10.55
C SER A 39 -9.74 7.04 -10.59
N SER A 40 -8.76 6.66 -9.76
CA SER A 40 -8.37 5.25 -9.61
C SER A 40 -9.32 4.45 -8.73
N LEU A 41 -10.16 5.09 -7.91
CA LEU A 41 -11.17 4.40 -7.10
C LEU A 41 -12.24 3.81 -8.02
N GLN A 42 -12.31 2.48 -8.09
CA GLN A 42 -13.23 1.75 -8.96
C GLN A 42 -14.42 1.12 -8.23
N ALA A 43 -14.30 0.93 -6.91
CA ALA A 43 -15.40 0.44 -6.09
C ALA A 43 -15.25 0.95 -4.65
N SER A 44 -16.34 1.40 -4.05
CA SER A 44 -16.39 1.84 -2.65
C SER A 44 -17.71 1.43 -2.01
N TYR A 45 -17.67 0.49 -1.06
CA TYR A 45 -18.84 0.03 -0.32
C TYR A 45 -18.67 0.36 1.15
N ASN A 46 -19.39 1.40 1.61
CA ASN A 46 -19.34 1.83 3.01
C ASN A 46 -20.23 0.96 3.90
N PHE A 47 -21.20 0.25 3.31
CA PHE A 47 -22.19 -0.58 4.02
C PHE A 47 -23.02 0.16 5.08
N ASP A 48 -23.33 1.43 4.81
CA ASP A 48 -24.13 2.30 5.68
C ASP A 48 -25.63 2.34 5.33
N GLU A 49 -26.09 1.56 4.36
CA GLU A 49 -27.50 1.50 3.95
C GLU A 49 -28.40 0.91 5.04
N GLY A 50 -27.85 0.00 5.86
CA GLY A 50 -28.50 -0.58 7.04
C GLY A 50 -29.70 -1.49 6.77
N SER A 51 -30.13 -1.63 5.52
CA SER A 51 -31.25 -2.49 5.10
C SER A 51 -31.22 -2.79 3.59
N GLY A 52 -32.05 -3.73 3.15
CA GLY A 52 -32.18 -4.11 1.74
C GLY A 52 -31.19 -5.18 1.28
N THR A 53 -31.14 -5.39 -0.03
CA THR A 53 -30.40 -6.50 -0.69
C THR A 53 -29.25 -6.03 -1.57
N THR A 54 -28.86 -4.76 -1.47
CA THR A 54 -27.85 -4.15 -2.32
C THR A 54 -26.85 -3.36 -1.47
N ALA A 55 -25.57 -3.47 -1.80
CA ALA A 55 -24.55 -2.54 -1.35
C ALA A 55 -24.30 -1.50 -2.44
N ALA A 56 -24.48 -0.22 -2.13
CA ALA A 56 -24.26 0.87 -3.05
C ALA A 56 -22.76 1.10 -3.27
N ASP A 57 -22.40 1.41 -4.50
CA ASP A 57 -21.04 1.81 -4.87
C ASP A 57 -20.93 3.34 -4.82
N SER A 58 -20.20 3.84 -3.82
CA SER A 58 -19.93 5.26 -3.63
C SER A 58 -18.78 5.81 -4.49
N SER A 59 -18.15 4.96 -5.32
CA SER A 59 -17.05 5.41 -6.20
C SER A 59 -17.51 6.23 -7.41
N GLY A 60 -18.82 6.18 -7.73
CA GLY A 60 -19.37 6.78 -8.94
C GLY A 60 -19.27 5.91 -10.19
N ASN A 61 -18.74 4.67 -10.08
CA ASN A 61 -18.59 3.75 -11.21
C ASN A 61 -19.78 2.80 -11.41
N SER A 62 -20.84 2.95 -10.60
CA SER A 62 -22.07 2.14 -10.66
C SER A 62 -21.80 0.63 -10.61
N ASN A 63 -20.86 0.20 -9.76
CA ASN A 63 -20.54 -1.21 -9.52
C ASN A 63 -21.23 -1.69 -8.23
N SER A 64 -22.55 -1.56 -8.12
CA SER A 64 -23.25 -2.00 -6.91
C SER A 64 -23.05 -3.50 -6.62
N GLY A 65 -23.12 -3.89 -5.34
CA GLY A 65 -23.01 -5.27 -4.90
C GLY A 65 -24.37 -5.88 -4.59
N THR A 66 -24.60 -7.13 -4.99
CA THR A 66 -25.81 -7.90 -4.62
C THR A 66 -25.53 -8.74 -3.38
N LEU A 67 -26.34 -8.55 -2.34
CA LEU A 67 -26.21 -9.24 -1.06
C LEU A 67 -26.84 -10.65 -1.12
N ASN A 68 -26.07 -11.68 -0.77
CA ASN A 68 -26.54 -13.06 -0.70
C ASN A 68 -26.24 -13.61 0.68
N GLY A 69 -27.25 -14.04 1.44
CA GLY A 69 -27.06 -14.69 2.75
C GLY A 69 -26.33 -13.86 3.81
N VAL A 70 -26.21 -12.55 3.63
CA VAL A 70 -25.61 -11.62 4.60
C VAL A 70 -26.68 -10.83 5.33
N THR A 71 -26.33 -10.31 6.51
CA THR A 71 -27.23 -9.47 7.32
C THR A 71 -26.54 -8.17 7.70
N TRP A 72 -27.32 -7.11 7.87
CA TRP A 72 -26.81 -5.82 8.35
C TRP A 72 -26.51 -5.90 9.84
N THR A 73 -25.41 -5.28 10.28
CA THR A 73 -24.96 -5.23 11.68
C THR A 73 -24.25 -3.91 11.96
N THR A 74 -23.91 -3.64 13.22
CA THR A 74 -22.98 -2.56 13.57
C THR A 74 -21.58 -2.83 13.04
N GLY A 75 -21.03 -1.84 12.34
CA GLY A 75 -19.72 -1.87 11.71
C GLY A 75 -18.58 -1.37 12.57
N LYS A 76 -17.43 -1.15 11.92
CA LYS A 76 -16.32 -0.39 12.47
C LYS A 76 -16.69 1.10 12.55
N SER A 77 -17.41 1.59 11.54
CA SER A 77 -18.07 2.88 11.50
C SER A 77 -19.48 2.67 11.00
N GLY A 78 -20.50 3.24 11.63
CA GLY A 78 -21.88 3.07 11.17
C GLY A 78 -22.33 1.61 11.11
N SER A 79 -22.80 1.18 9.93
CA SER A 79 -23.28 -0.17 9.67
C SER A 79 -22.26 -1.01 8.88
N ALA A 80 -22.44 -2.32 8.86
CA ALA A 80 -21.61 -3.25 8.11
C ALA A 80 -22.40 -4.50 7.71
N LEU A 81 -21.76 -5.40 6.99
CA LEU A 81 -22.32 -6.70 6.63
C LEU A 81 -21.74 -7.81 7.49
N SER A 82 -22.61 -8.63 8.08
CA SER A 82 -22.29 -9.87 8.76
C SER A 82 -22.49 -11.06 7.83
N PHE A 83 -21.46 -11.91 7.78
CA PHE A 83 -21.36 -13.11 6.98
C PHE A 83 -21.32 -14.33 7.90
N SER A 84 -22.07 -15.38 7.57
CA SER A 84 -22.28 -16.56 8.42
C SER A 84 -21.21 -17.65 8.22
N GLY A 85 -20.41 -17.54 7.15
CA GLY A 85 -19.50 -18.60 6.69
C GLY A 85 -20.19 -19.66 5.82
N THR A 86 -21.47 -19.49 5.50
CA THR A 86 -22.23 -20.45 4.66
C THR A 86 -23.22 -19.72 3.77
N GLY A 87 -23.05 -19.84 2.44
CA GLY A 87 -23.89 -19.17 1.45
C GLY A 87 -23.90 -17.64 1.51
N SER A 88 -23.00 -17.02 2.29
CA SER A 88 -22.97 -15.59 2.56
C SER A 88 -21.85 -14.88 1.78
N TYR A 89 -22.19 -13.99 0.85
CA TYR A 89 -21.25 -13.18 0.07
C TYR A 89 -21.94 -11.96 -0.56
N VAL A 90 -21.14 -11.00 -1.04
CA VAL A 90 -21.61 -9.94 -1.95
C VAL A 90 -21.06 -10.20 -3.34
N SER A 91 -21.92 -10.26 -4.36
CA SER A 91 -21.50 -10.36 -5.76
C SER A 91 -21.38 -8.97 -6.36
N LEU A 92 -20.24 -8.63 -6.95
CA LEU A 92 -20.10 -7.37 -7.68
C LEU A 92 -20.92 -7.44 -8.98
N SER A 93 -21.51 -6.31 -9.39
CA SER A 93 -22.31 -6.24 -10.63
C SER A 93 -21.46 -6.11 -11.89
N LYS A 94 -20.20 -5.70 -11.75
CA LYS A 94 -19.27 -5.52 -12.88
C LYS A 94 -17.97 -6.28 -12.68
N VAL A 95 -17.42 -6.71 -13.82
CA VAL A 95 -16.02 -7.10 -13.92
C VAL A 95 -15.18 -5.84 -13.79
N LEU A 96 -14.24 -5.83 -12.86
CA LEU A 96 -13.36 -4.68 -12.64
C LEU A 96 -12.43 -4.48 -13.85
N PRO A 97 -12.01 -3.24 -14.15
CA PRO A 97 -11.18 -2.97 -15.33
C PRO A 97 -9.81 -3.63 -15.25
N ALA A 98 -9.17 -3.73 -16.41
CA ALA A 98 -7.77 -4.10 -16.50
C ALA A 98 -6.90 -3.13 -15.70
N MET A 99 -5.88 -3.66 -15.04
CA MET A 99 -5.02 -2.89 -14.15
C MET A 99 -3.58 -3.42 -14.24
N SER A 100 -2.60 -2.55 -14.06
CA SER A 100 -1.19 -2.95 -13.87
C SER A 100 -0.75 -2.79 -12.42
N GLU A 101 -1.54 -2.06 -11.65
CA GLU A 101 -1.38 -1.76 -10.23
C GLU A 101 -2.73 -1.85 -9.54
N PHE A 102 -2.76 -2.11 -8.24
CA PHE A 102 -4.00 -2.15 -7.49
C PHE A 102 -3.80 -1.82 -6.02
N THR A 103 -4.90 -1.42 -5.37
CA THR A 103 -5.05 -1.46 -3.93
C THR A 103 -6.44 -1.94 -3.55
N ALA A 104 -6.53 -2.92 -2.66
CA ALA A 104 -7.78 -3.41 -2.09
C ALA A 104 -7.73 -3.23 -0.57
N ALA A 105 -8.76 -2.65 0.02
CA ALA A 105 -8.82 -2.39 1.45
C ALA A 105 -10.20 -2.74 2.02
N ALA A 106 -10.23 -3.19 3.28
CA ALA A 106 -11.46 -3.40 4.04
C ALA A 106 -11.18 -3.42 5.54
N TRP A 107 -12.17 -3.01 6.33
CA TRP A 107 -12.23 -3.36 7.75
C TRP A 107 -12.83 -4.76 7.90
N VAL A 108 -12.17 -5.62 8.66
CA VAL A 108 -12.57 -7.02 8.84
C VAL A 108 -12.51 -7.41 10.30
N LYS A 109 -13.58 -8.04 10.79
CA LYS A 109 -13.64 -8.72 12.08
C LYS A 109 -14.06 -10.17 11.85
N VAL A 110 -13.13 -11.10 12.00
CA VAL A 110 -13.39 -12.52 11.77
C VAL A 110 -13.96 -13.17 13.04
N SER A 111 -14.98 -14.01 12.90
CA SER A 111 -15.53 -14.82 13.98
C SER A 111 -14.99 -16.25 13.97
N SER A 112 -14.60 -16.77 12.80
CA SER A 112 -13.94 -18.07 12.64
C SER A 112 -12.96 -18.09 11.47
N LEU A 113 -11.81 -18.76 11.65
CA LEU A 113 -10.74 -18.87 10.66
C LEU A 113 -10.77 -20.20 9.88
N THR A 114 -11.70 -21.12 10.16
CA THR A 114 -11.62 -22.53 9.74
C THR A 114 -11.84 -22.79 8.24
N SER A 115 -12.27 -21.80 7.47
CA SER A 115 -12.66 -21.95 6.05
C SER A 115 -11.82 -21.13 5.08
N ASN A 116 -10.69 -20.57 5.52
CA ASN A 116 -9.93 -19.57 4.78
C ASN A 116 -10.80 -18.38 4.34
N PRO A 117 -11.40 -17.64 5.28
CA PRO A 117 -12.37 -16.58 4.99
C PRO A 117 -11.78 -15.53 4.03
N GLY A 118 -12.44 -15.35 2.88
CA GLY A 118 -12.07 -14.36 1.88
C GLY A 118 -12.59 -12.97 2.20
N ILE A 119 -11.82 -11.97 1.80
CA ILE A 119 -12.14 -10.56 2.03
C ILE A 119 -12.72 -9.95 0.75
N LEU A 120 -11.90 -9.89 -0.30
CA LEU A 120 -12.25 -9.37 -1.62
C LEU A 120 -11.52 -10.16 -2.71
N THR A 121 -12.22 -10.39 -3.82
CA THR A 121 -11.67 -10.91 -5.07
C THR A 121 -12.07 -10.03 -6.23
N THR A 122 -11.23 -9.94 -7.27
CA THR A 122 -11.55 -9.19 -8.50
C THR A 122 -11.94 -10.10 -9.65
N GLY A 123 -11.56 -11.37 -9.59
CA GLY A 123 -11.99 -12.45 -10.46
C GLY A 123 -12.19 -13.73 -9.64
N GLY A 124 -13.28 -14.46 -9.89
CA GLY A 124 -13.64 -15.70 -9.19
C GLY A 124 -12.57 -16.80 -9.32
N TYR A 125 -12.84 -18.01 -8.81
CA TYR A 125 -11.84 -19.08 -8.60
C TYR A 125 -10.75 -19.21 -9.68
N ASN A 126 -11.16 -19.30 -10.96
CA ASN A 126 -10.30 -19.49 -12.13
C ASN A 126 -9.97 -18.19 -12.90
N GLY A 127 -10.35 -17.03 -12.37
CA GLY A 127 -10.12 -15.74 -12.96
C GLY A 127 -8.72 -15.19 -12.71
N THR A 128 -8.30 -14.29 -13.57
CA THR A 128 -7.17 -13.38 -13.37
C THR A 128 -7.57 -12.26 -12.41
N GLY A 129 -6.57 -11.53 -11.90
CA GLY A 129 -6.79 -10.41 -11.00
C GLY A 129 -6.16 -10.65 -9.63
N PHE A 130 -6.89 -10.30 -8.59
CA PHE A 130 -6.43 -10.29 -7.21
C PHE A 130 -7.39 -11.06 -6.30
N ARG A 131 -6.83 -11.64 -5.23
CA ARG A 131 -7.55 -12.36 -4.19
C ARG A 131 -6.86 -12.20 -2.85
N THR A 132 -7.65 -11.97 -1.80
CA THR A 132 -7.17 -12.00 -0.41
C THR A 132 -8.10 -12.80 0.49
N TRP A 133 -7.48 -13.57 1.38
CA TRP A 133 -8.14 -14.36 2.40
C TRP A 133 -7.26 -14.45 3.65
N ILE A 134 -7.84 -14.94 4.74
CA ILE A 134 -7.13 -15.17 5.99
C ILE A 134 -7.09 -16.68 6.20
N ALA A 135 -5.92 -17.25 6.46
CA ALA A 135 -5.76 -18.68 6.70
C ALA A 135 -6.19 -19.07 8.12
N SER A 136 -6.30 -20.38 8.36
CA SER A 136 -6.73 -20.95 9.65
C SER A 136 -5.83 -20.58 10.83
N ASP A 137 -4.57 -20.22 10.58
CA ASP A 137 -3.61 -19.77 11.59
C ASP A 137 -3.61 -18.25 11.80
N GLY A 138 -4.53 -17.52 11.14
CA GLY A 138 -4.62 -16.07 11.21
C GLY A 138 -3.63 -15.33 10.30
N ALA A 139 -2.88 -16.02 9.44
CA ALA A 139 -2.06 -15.36 8.43
C ALA A 139 -2.92 -14.78 7.30
N ILE A 140 -2.61 -13.58 6.83
CA ILE A 140 -3.27 -12.96 5.68
C ILE A 140 -2.54 -13.42 4.42
N TYR A 141 -3.29 -13.96 3.46
CA TYR A 141 -2.79 -14.33 2.15
C TYR A 141 -3.28 -13.35 1.09
N ALA A 142 -2.39 -13.04 0.16
CA ALA A 142 -2.69 -12.25 -1.02
C ALA A 142 -2.13 -12.96 -2.25
N LEU A 143 -2.91 -12.97 -3.32
CA LEU A 143 -2.54 -13.53 -4.61
C LEU A 143 -2.83 -12.53 -5.73
N MET A 144 -1.91 -12.43 -6.69
CA MET A 144 -2.15 -11.78 -7.98
C MET A 144 -1.94 -12.79 -9.11
N ALA A 145 -2.81 -12.78 -10.11
CA ALA A 145 -2.77 -13.71 -11.24
C ALA A 145 -2.90 -12.97 -12.58
N GLY A 146 -2.07 -13.36 -13.54
CA GLY A 146 -2.00 -12.80 -14.89
C GLY A 146 -1.16 -13.69 -15.82
N ASN A 147 -1.44 -13.63 -17.12
CA ASN A 147 -0.67 -14.34 -18.16
C ASN A 147 -0.50 -15.87 -17.91
N GLY A 148 -1.52 -16.52 -17.34
CA GLY A 148 -1.49 -17.97 -17.07
C GLY A 148 -0.63 -18.37 -15.86
N SER A 149 -0.14 -17.42 -15.08
CA SER A 149 0.64 -17.63 -13.86
C SER A 149 0.07 -16.81 -12.70
N TYR A 150 0.54 -17.09 -11.48
CA TYR A 150 0.21 -16.29 -10.30
C TYR A 150 1.41 -16.15 -9.38
N ASP A 151 1.36 -15.12 -8.54
CA ASP A 151 2.21 -15.01 -7.36
C ASP A 151 1.34 -14.93 -6.10
N ILE A 152 1.87 -15.50 -5.01
CA ILE A 152 1.19 -15.57 -3.73
C ILE A 152 2.16 -15.20 -2.60
N MET A 153 1.65 -14.50 -1.59
CA MET A 153 2.38 -14.25 -0.36
C MET A 153 1.46 -14.34 0.85
N SER A 154 2.06 -14.58 2.01
CA SER A 154 1.37 -14.54 3.29
C SER A 154 2.11 -13.70 4.32
N THR A 155 1.40 -13.20 5.32
CA THR A 155 2.02 -12.73 6.56
C THR A 155 2.49 -13.91 7.42
N VAL A 156 3.10 -13.63 8.57
CA VAL A 156 3.25 -14.64 9.63
C VAL A 156 1.89 -15.02 10.22
N ALA A 157 1.82 -16.17 10.89
CA ALA A 157 0.64 -16.62 11.62
C ALA A 157 0.26 -15.65 12.76
N GLY A 158 -1.01 -15.64 13.15
CA GLY A 158 -1.53 -14.86 14.28
C GLY A 158 -1.69 -13.37 14.04
N VAL A 159 -1.46 -12.88 12.81
CA VAL A 159 -1.63 -11.46 12.46
C VAL A 159 -3.09 -11.02 12.58
N VAL A 160 -4.03 -11.89 12.20
CA VAL A 160 -5.46 -11.68 12.46
C VAL A 160 -5.91 -12.58 13.61
N GLN A 161 -6.56 -11.96 14.59
CA GLN A 161 -7.21 -12.65 15.71
C GLN A 161 -8.72 -12.53 15.58
N THR A 162 -9.45 -13.54 16.03
CA THR A 162 -10.92 -13.52 16.00
C THR A 162 -11.49 -12.49 16.96
N GLY A 163 -12.63 -11.89 16.61
CA GLY A 163 -13.41 -11.00 17.48
C GLY A 163 -12.97 -9.54 17.50
N ALA A 164 -11.86 -9.17 16.86
CA ALA A 164 -11.39 -7.79 16.75
C ALA A 164 -11.41 -7.28 15.30
N PHE A 165 -11.75 -6.01 15.11
CA PHE A 165 -11.60 -5.35 13.81
C PHE A 165 -10.13 -5.05 13.52
N CYS A 166 -9.71 -5.34 12.30
CA CYS A 166 -8.46 -4.86 11.73
C CYS A 166 -8.71 -4.33 10.31
N HIS A 167 -7.97 -3.29 9.92
CA HIS A 167 -8.01 -2.79 8.55
C HIS A 167 -6.95 -3.52 7.74
N ILE A 168 -7.36 -4.27 6.73
CA ILE A 168 -6.46 -5.05 5.88
C ILE A 168 -6.40 -4.36 4.51
N THR A 169 -5.20 -4.00 4.10
CA THR A 169 -4.95 -3.45 2.76
C THR A 169 -3.94 -4.31 2.02
N VAL A 170 -4.21 -4.61 0.75
CA VAL A 170 -3.24 -5.20 -0.16
C VAL A 170 -3.00 -4.25 -1.33
N ALA A 171 -1.74 -3.95 -1.59
CA ALA A 171 -1.32 -3.18 -2.75
C ALA A 171 -0.38 -4.01 -3.63
N GLY A 172 -0.46 -3.85 -4.94
CA GLY A 172 0.40 -4.58 -5.87
C GLY A 172 0.71 -3.78 -7.13
N LYS A 173 1.89 -4.06 -7.70
CA LYS A 173 2.40 -3.45 -8.93
C LYS A 173 3.08 -4.51 -9.78
N SER A 174 2.54 -4.72 -10.98
CA SER A 174 3.01 -5.74 -11.93
C SER A 174 4.51 -5.65 -12.16
N GLY A 175 5.19 -6.79 -12.08
CA GLY A 175 6.63 -6.89 -12.28
C GLY A 175 7.49 -6.19 -11.22
N GLN A 176 6.89 -5.74 -10.10
CA GLN A 176 7.62 -5.06 -9.03
C GLN A 176 7.37 -5.69 -7.66
N TYR A 177 6.16 -5.55 -7.12
CA TYR A 177 5.89 -5.98 -5.75
C TYR A 177 4.41 -6.28 -5.45
N MET A 178 4.20 -7.02 -4.35
CA MET A 178 2.96 -7.05 -3.58
C MET A 178 3.26 -6.67 -2.13
N ARG A 179 2.31 -5.98 -1.49
CA ARG A 179 2.40 -5.55 -0.09
C ARG A 179 1.09 -5.81 0.66
N ILE A 180 1.18 -6.29 1.91
CA ILE A 180 0.05 -6.35 2.85
C ILE A 180 0.33 -5.35 3.97
N TYR A 181 -0.69 -4.57 4.30
CA TYR A 181 -0.72 -3.65 5.43
C TYR A 181 -1.84 -4.05 6.38
N VAL A 182 -1.60 -3.89 7.68
CA VAL A 182 -2.59 -4.09 8.73
C VAL A 182 -2.66 -2.83 9.58
N ASN A 183 -3.86 -2.26 9.75
CA ASN A 183 -4.08 -1.01 10.46
C ASN A 183 -3.16 0.13 9.97
N GLY A 184 -2.97 0.20 8.66
CA GLY A 184 -2.17 1.23 7.99
C GLY A 184 -0.67 0.95 7.93
N VAL A 185 -0.17 -0.09 8.61
CA VAL A 185 1.26 -0.38 8.78
C VAL A 185 1.68 -1.52 7.86
N LEU A 186 2.82 -1.40 7.18
CA LEU A 186 3.34 -2.44 6.30
C LEU A 186 3.77 -3.68 7.12
N VAL A 187 3.14 -4.83 6.87
CA VAL A 187 3.47 -6.09 7.58
C VAL A 187 4.16 -7.12 6.70
N ARG A 188 4.01 -7.01 5.37
CA ARG A 188 4.65 -7.92 4.43
C ARG A 188 4.88 -7.25 3.08
N GLU A 189 6.05 -7.45 2.52
CA GLU A 189 6.37 -7.16 1.12
C GLU A 189 6.94 -8.41 0.45
N LYS A 190 6.64 -8.57 -0.83
CA LYS A 190 7.26 -9.55 -1.73
C LYS A 190 7.55 -8.88 -3.07
N THR A 191 8.79 -8.97 -3.55
CA THR A 191 9.13 -8.61 -4.93
C THR A 191 8.59 -9.68 -5.88
N THR A 192 8.03 -9.28 -7.02
CA THR A 192 7.42 -10.21 -7.98
C THR A 192 7.75 -9.82 -9.42
N THR A 193 7.87 -10.81 -10.30
CA THR A 193 7.95 -10.60 -11.75
C THR A 193 6.60 -10.82 -12.44
N GLN A 194 5.58 -11.23 -11.69
CA GLN A 194 4.26 -11.54 -12.23
C GLN A 194 3.44 -10.27 -12.51
N THR A 195 2.48 -10.40 -13.42
CA THR A 195 1.53 -9.35 -13.77
C THR A 195 0.17 -9.63 -13.13
N ILE A 196 -0.59 -8.58 -12.86
CA ILE A 196 -2.02 -8.72 -12.58
C ILE A 196 -2.78 -8.65 -13.91
N GLY A 197 -3.47 -9.73 -14.25
CA GLY A 197 -4.27 -9.80 -15.47
C GLY A 197 -5.62 -9.10 -15.27
N ALA A 198 -6.20 -8.61 -16.38
CA ALA A 198 -7.57 -8.11 -16.39
C ALA A 198 -8.52 -9.19 -15.91
N PRO A 199 -9.39 -8.96 -14.91
CA PRO A 199 -10.32 -9.98 -14.44
C PRO A 199 -11.26 -10.44 -15.56
N THR A 200 -11.59 -11.73 -15.55
CA THR A 200 -12.47 -12.36 -16.56
C THR A 200 -13.87 -12.69 -16.04
N SER A 201 -14.13 -12.44 -14.76
CA SER A 201 -15.39 -12.70 -14.08
C SER A 201 -15.60 -11.67 -12.97
N VAL A 202 -16.84 -11.55 -12.49
CA VAL A 202 -17.14 -10.67 -11.36
C VAL A 202 -16.43 -11.13 -10.09
N GLY A 203 -16.08 -10.15 -9.27
CA GLY A 203 -15.51 -10.37 -7.95
C GLY A 203 -16.56 -10.65 -6.88
N TYR A 204 -16.08 -11.05 -5.71
CA TYR A 204 -16.88 -11.26 -4.51
C TYR A 204 -16.27 -10.57 -3.29
N ILE A 205 -17.12 -10.03 -2.42
CA ILE A 205 -16.76 -9.65 -1.04
C ILE A 205 -17.24 -10.77 -0.12
N GLY A 206 -16.39 -11.16 0.83
CA GLY A 206 -16.70 -12.22 1.79
C GLY A 206 -16.54 -13.65 1.23
N SER A 207 -15.84 -13.82 0.10
CA SER A 207 -15.49 -15.13 -0.45
C SER A 207 -14.09 -15.11 -1.06
N ALA A 208 -13.30 -16.16 -0.79
CA ALA A 208 -11.97 -16.31 -1.36
C ALA A 208 -12.01 -16.94 -2.74
N TRP A 209 -12.95 -17.84 -3.03
CA TRP A 209 -12.88 -18.67 -4.24
C TRP A 209 -14.14 -18.59 -5.08
N ASN A 210 -15.28 -18.90 -4.48
CA ASN A 210 -16.56 -18.96 -5.16
C ASN A 210 -17.70 -18.89 -4.13
N THR A 211 -18.93 -19.05 -4.58
CA THR A 211 -20.12 -18.91 -3.75
C THR A 211 -20.31 -20.02 -2.70
N ASN A 212 -19.46 -21.05 -2.70
CA ASN A 212 -19.55 -22.23 -1.83
C ASN A 212 -18.28 -22.50 -0.99
N SER A 213 -17.17 -21.79 -1.22
CA SER A 213 -15.89 -22.04 -0.57
C SER A 213 -15.15 -20.74 -0.26
N GLY A 214 -14.44 -20.71 0.88
CA GLY A 214 -13.69 -19.53 1.31
C GLY A 214 -14.57 -18.44 1.86
N LEU A 215 -15.76 -18.82 2.33
CA LEU A 215 -16.77 -17.90 2.80
C LEU A 215 -16.37 -17.30 4.14
N MET A 216 -16.52 -15.98 4.24
CA MET A 216 -16.29 -15.21 5.45
C MET A 216 -17.29 -15.63 6.53
N ASN A 217 -16.78 -15.90 7.72
CA ASN A 217 -17.57 -15.93 8.95
C ASN A 217 -17.10 -14.77 9.83
N GLY A 218 -17.85 -13.68 9.84
CA GLY A 218 -17.40 -12.42 10.44
C GLY A 218 -18.17 -11.20 9.95
N VAL A 219 -17.55 -10.03 10.09
CA VAL A 219 -18.08 -8.74 9.68
C VAL A 219 -17.07 -8.06 8.76
N ILE A 220 -17.54 -7.54 7.62
CA ILE A 220 -16.74 -6.72 6.70
C ILE A 220 -17.40 -5.35 6.59
N ASP A 221 -16.56 -4.31 6.61
CA ASP A 221 -16.93 -2.91 6.55
C ASP A 221 -15.98 -2.13 5.62
N ASP A 222 -16.44 -1.02 5.06
CA ASP A 222 -15.62 -0.01 4.38
C ASP A 222 -14.69 -0.58 3.29
N VAL A 223 -15.27 -1.31 2.32
CA VAL A 223 -14.50 -1.97 1.25
C VAL A 223 -14.15 -0.97 0.14
N ARG A 224 -12.87 -0.90 -0.24
CA ARG A 224 -12.37 -0.02 -1.29
C ARG A 224 -11.50 -0.78 -2.28
N PHE A 225 -11.57 -0.38 -3.55
CA PHE A 225 -10.72 -0.92 -4.60
C PHE A 225 -10.22 0.19 -5.54
N TYR A 226 -8.91 0.24 -5.74
CA TYR A 226 -8.20 1.22 -6.57
C TYR A 226 -7.41 0.53 -7.68
N THR A 227 -7.31 1.16 -8.85
CA THR A 227 -6.48 0.74 -10.00
C THR A 227 -5.06 1.29 -9.99
N ARG A 228 -4.60 1.76 -8.82
CA ARG A 228 -3.22 2.16 -8.55
C ARG A 228 -2.75 1.58 -7.22
N ALA A 229 -1.43 1.47 -7.05
CA ALA A 229 -0.85 1.17 -5.75
C ALA A 229 -0.84 2.46 -4.92
N LEU A 230 -1.67 2.52 -3.86
CA LEU A 230 -1.66 3.62 -2.90
C LEU A 230 -0.30 3.68 -2.20
N ALA A 231 0.17 4.89 -1.91
CA ALA A 231 1.35 5.10 -1.08
C ALA A 231 1.06 4.75 0.39
N GLY A 232 2.11 4.50 1.18
CA GLY A 232 1.95 4.06 2.57
C GLY A 232 1.20 5.09 3.44
N ASN A 233 1.45 6.39 3.25
CA ASN A 233 0.72 7.47 3.91
C ASN A 233 -0.78 7.52 3.54
N GLU A 234 -1.13 7.23 2.28
CA GLU A 234 -2.51 7.13 1.83
C GLU A 234 -3.20 5.92 2.47
N ILE A 235 -2.52 4.77 2.54
CA ILE A 235 -3.02 3.56 3.20
C ILE A 235 -3.17 3.75 4.71
N TYR A 236 -2.25 4.47 5.33
CA TYR A 236 -2.30 4.83 6.73
C TYR A 236 -3.53 5.71 7.03
N SER A 237 -3.76 6.74 6.21
CA SER A 237 -4.96 7.58 6.24
C SER A 237 -6.24 6.79 6.01
N LEU A 238 -6.23 5.86 5.06
CA LEU A 238 -7.36 4.98 4.76
C LEU A 238 -7.76 4.09 5.95
N SER A 239 -6.79 3.72 6.80
CA SER A 239 -7.04 2.98 8.04
C SER A 239 -7.60 3.84 9.19
N GLY A 240 -7.97 5.09 8.94
CA GLY A 240 -8.52 6.02 9.92
C GLY A 240 -7.47 6.74 10.77
N LYS A 241 -6.18 6.61 10.43
CA LYS A 241 -5.09 7.27 11.16
C LYS A 241 -4.63 8.51 10.41
N THR A 242 -4.64 9.67 11.05
CA THR A 242 -4.39 10.96 10.39
C THR A 242 -3.02 11.58 10.71
N SER A 243 -2.22 10.94 11.56
CA SER A 243 -0.85 11.37 11.86
C SER A 243 0.03 10.15 12.12
N ASP A 244 1.15 10.09 11.42
CA ASP A 244 2.30 9.30 11.84
C ASP A 244 3.14 10.15 12.79
N ALA A 245 3.43 9.63 13.97
CA ALA A 245 4.22 10.31 15.00
C ALA A 245 5.63 9.71 15.14
N ILE A 246 5.91 8.61 14.43
CA ILE A 246 7.18 7.90 14.49
C ILE A 246 8.09 8.44 13.38
N ALA A 247 9.33 8.76 13.75
CA ALA A 247 10.31 9.21 12.76
C ALA A 247 10.74 8.07 11.85
N PRO A 248 10.90 8.32 10.54
CA PRO A 248 11.75 7.47 9.75
C PRO A 248 13.15 7.46 10.36
N THR A 249 13.74 6.29 10.38
CA THR A 249 15.16 6.09 10.69
C THR A 249 15.93 6.07 9.39
N GLY A 250 17.21 6.40 9.42
CA GLY A 250 18.04 6.21 8.24
C GLY A 250 19.50 6.53 8.48
N SER A 251 20.29 6.27 7.45
CA SER A 251 21.74 6.37 7.49
C SER A 251 22.30 6.91 6.19
N ILE A 252 23.47 7.53 6.30
CA ILE A 252 24.31 7.88 5.18
C ILE A 252 25.67 7.23 5.40
N THR A 253 26.18 6.54 4.39
CA THR A 253 27.52 5.97 4.43
C THR A 253 28.36 6.46 3.26
N ILE A 254 29.65 6.66 3.52
CA ILE A 254 30.62 7.14 2.54
C ILE A 254 31.41 5.93 2.05
N ASN A 255 31.43 5.69 0.74
CA ASN A 255 32.07 4.54 0.10
C ASN A 255 31.66 3.21 0.80
N ASN A 256 32.62 2.33 1.11
CA ASN A 256 32.40 1.08 1.84
C ASN A 256 32.30 1.32 3.37
N ASN A 257 31.38 2.20 3.80
CA ASN A 257 31.17 2.57 5.21
C ASN A 257 32.37 3.24 5.88
N ALA A 258 33.13 4.02 5.13
CA ALA A 258 34.22 4.82 5.68
C ALA A 258 33.67 5.99 6.51
N ALA A 259 34.34 6.33 7.61
CA ALA A 259 34.01 7.49 8.43
C ALA A 259 34.39 8.82 7.75
N ALA A 260 35.38 8.78 6.86
CA ALA A 260 35.83 9.88 6.00
C ALA A 260 36.55 9.28 4.77
N THR A 261 36.77 10.08 3.73
CA THR A 261 37.51 9.66 2.54
C THR A 261 38.27 10.84 1.94
N ASP A 262 39.51 10.59 1.51
CA ASP A 262 40.33 11.55 0.77
C ASP A 262 40.31 11.25 -0.75
N SER A 263 39.58 10.20 -1.15
CA SER A 263 39.37 9.86 -2.55
C SER A 263 38.61 10.97 -3.29
N ALA A 264 39.14 11.38 -4.44
CA ALA A 264 38.48 12.29 -5.37
C ALA A 264 37.14 11.74 -5.91
N LYS A 265 36.92 10.42 -5.82
CA LYS A 265 35.62 9.78 -6.09
C LYS A 265 34.98 9.37 -4.78
N VAL A 266 33.80 9.93 -4.50
CA VAL A 266 32.99 9.64 -3.32
C VAL A 266 31.68 9.00 -3.75
N THR A 267 31.34 7.87 -3.15
CA THR A 267 30.00 7.26 -3.26
C THR A 267 29.26 7.51 -1.97
N LEU A 268 28.07 8.09 -2.03
CA LEU A 268 27.16 8.20 -0.89
C LEU A 268 26.08 7.14 -1.03
N SER A 269 25.96 6.28 -0.02
CA SER A 269 24.85 5.34 0.09
C SER A 269 23.88 5.86 1.14
N LEU A 270 22.62 6.06 0.75
CA LEU A 270 21.55 6.49 1.63
C LEU A 270 20.60 5.34 1.89
N SER A 271 20.17 5.19 3.14
CA SER A 271 19.05 4.34 3.50
C SER A 271 18.13 5.09 4.45
N ALA A 272 16.83 4.84 4.32
CA ALA A 272 15.86 5.22 5.32
C ALA A 272 14.75 4.19 5.34
N THR A 273 14.20 3.99 6.53
CA THR A 273 13.19 3.02 6.85
C THR A 273 12.17 3.67 7.75
N ASP A 274 10.91 3.50 7.38
CA ASP A 274 9.75 3.88 8.16
C ASP A 274 8.81 2.69 8.15
N ASN A 275 8.42 2.24 9.33
CA ASN A 275 7.62 1.03 9.47
C ASN A 275 6.12 1.31 9.34
N GLU A 276 5.68 2.57 9.44
CA GLU A 276 4.27 2.95 9.38
C GLU A 276 3.89 3.42 7.98
N VAL A 277 4.41 4.58 7.54
CA VAL A 277 3.99 5.23 6.28
C VAL A 277 4.97 5.04 5.12
N GLY A 278 6.15 4.49 5.39
CA GLY A 278 7.24 4.41 4.41
C GLY A 278 7.95 5.75 4.19
N VAL A 279 9.08 5.74 3.48
CA VAL A 279 9.87 6.95 3.22
C VAL A 279 9.54 7.52 1.85
N ALA A 280 9.02 8.75 1.81
CA ALA A 280 8.66 9.44 0.56
C ALA A 280 9.87 10.01 -0.20
N GLY A 281 10.98 10.30 0.48
CA GLY A 281 12.18 10.84 -0.12
C GLY A 281 13.30 11.14 0.87
N PHE A 282 14.42 11.61 0.35
CA PHE A 282 15.61 11.99 1.12
C PHE A 282 15.99 13.43 0.80
N TYR A 283 16.49 14.16 1.80
CA TYR A 283 17.13 15.46 1.60
C TYR A 283 18.46 15.48 2.35
N ILE A 284 19.52 15.91 1.66
CA ILE A 284 20.85 16.10 2.24
C ILE A 284 21.11 17.61 2.26
N SER A 285 21.49 18.13 3.42
CA SER A 285 21.84 19.55 3.58
C SER A 285 23.10 19.71 4.41
N GLU A 286 23.92 20.70 4.06
CA GLU A 286 24.95 21.25 4.93
C GLU A 286 24.38 22.28 5.92
N ASN A 287 23.11 22.68 5.73
CA ASN A 287 22.42 23.63 6.60
C ASN A 287 21.64 22.90 7.70
N LEU A 288 21.68 23.46 8.92
CA LEU A 288 20.96 22.93 10.09
C LEU A 288 19.46 23.28 10.07
N THR A 289 19.03 24.19 9.20
CA THR A 289 17.63 24.61 9.08
C THR A 289 16.88 23.72 8.09
N ALA A 290 15.71 23.21 8.53
CA ALA A 290 14.81 22.43 7.70
C ALA A 290 14.40 23.17 6.41
N PRO A 291 14.47 22.55 5.22
CA PRO A 291 13.89 23.13 4.02
C PRO A 291 12.36 23.17 4.13
N ILE A 292 11.75 24.21 3.56
CA ILE A 292 10.30 24.38 3.49
C ILE A 292 9.78 23.59 2.27
N GLU A 293 8.67 22.86 2.44
CA GLU A 293 7.98 22.16 1.35
C GLU A 293 7.64 23.10 0.18
N GLY A 294 7.77 22.61 -1.06
CA GLY A 294 7.39 23.35 -2.27
C GLY A 294 8.44 24.35 -2.79
N LEU A 295 9.57 24.54 -2.10
CA LEU A 295 10.71 25.24 -2.68
C LEU A 295 11.36 24.39 -3.79
N ARG A 296 11.73 25.02 -4.91
CA ARG A 296 12.49 24.37 -6.00
C ARG A 296 13.72 23.68 -5.39
N GLY A 297 13.81 22.35 -5.48
CA GLY A 297 14.89 21.58 -4.86
C GLY A 297 14.54 20.14 -4.46
N TRP A 298 13.25 19.77 -4.45
CA TRP A 298 12.76 18.39 -4.25
C TRP A 298 13.13 17.39 -5.37
N ASP A 299 13.90 17.84 -6.37
CA ASP A 299 14.22 17.07 -7.55
C ASP A 299 15.67 16.57 -7.45
N ILE A 300 15.82 15.25 -7.36
CA ILE A 300 16.98 14.47 -6.88
C ILE A 300 18.30 14.76 -7.62
N GLN A 301 18.33 15.59 -8.67
CA GLN A 301 19.55 15.82 -9.46
C GLN A 301 19.81 17.26 -9.94
N ARG A 302 18.84 18.18 -9.90
CA ARG A 302 18.96 19.42 -10.68
C ARG A 302 19.66 20.59 -9.96
N ASP A 303 19.58 20.67 -8.63
CA ASP A 303 20.12 21.84 -7.92
C ASP A 303 21.65 21.83 -7.84
N HIS A 304 22.27 20.63 -7.82
CA HIS A 304 23.73 20.50 -7.86
C HIS A 304 24.32 20.95 -9.21
N GLN A 305 23.69 20.57 -10.33
CA GLN A 305 24.11 20.96 -11.69
C GLN A 305 23.99 22.47 -11.93
N ARG A 306 22.98 23.11 -11.33
CA ARG A 306 22.77 24.55 -11.47
C ARG A 306 23.80 25.38 -10.67
N ARG A 307 24.12 24.98 -9.44
CA ARG A 307 25.15 25.68 -8.62
C ARG A 307 26.57 25.53 -9.19
N GLN A 308 26.85 24.42 -9.89
CA GLN A 308 28.11 24.24 -10.65
C GLN A 308 28.20 25.20 -11.85
N ARG A 309 27.09 25.47 -12.55
CA ARG A 309 27.04 26.46 -13.64
C ARG A 309 27.16 27.90 -13.14
N GLU A 310 26.58 28.22 -11.99
CA GLU A 310 26.67 29.56 -11.39
C GLU A 310 28.05 29.84 -10.77
N ARG A 311 28.81 28.81 -10.35
CA ARG A 311 30.21 28.94 -9.89
C ARG A 311 31.23 29.00 -11.02
N ASN A 312 31.01 28.30 -12.13
CA ASN A 312 31.94 28.30 -13.27
C ASN A 312 31.71 29.48 -14.25
N GLY A 313 30.75 30.36 -13.94
CA GLY A 313 30.42 31.56 -14.72
C GLY A 313 30.87 32.88 -14.09
N ARG A 314 31.79 32.85 -13.13
CA ARG A 314 32.42 34.04 -12.52
C ARG A 314 33.95 33.92 -12.57
#